data_AF-A0A0K2UNU6-F1
#
_entry.id   AF-A0A0K2UNU6-F1
#
_cell.length_a   1.000
_cell.length_b   1.000
_cell.length_c   1.000
_cell.angle_alpha   90.00
_cell.angle_beta   90.00
_cell.angle_gamma   90.00
#
_symmetry.space_group_name_H-M   'P 1'
#
loop_
_entity.id
_entity.type
_entity.pdbx_description
1 polymer ?
#
loop_
_entity_poly.entity_id
_entity_poly.type
_entity_poly.pdbx_seq_one_letter_code
_entity_poly.pdbx_strand_id
1 'polypeptide(L)'
;MANLGRLSRLSRVIISAPKLTRTCFASLQSIKTNENGEKLYQFLDEPKNWGQDRVVVGRSWTKDELRLKNNEDLHKLWYVFLKERNMLLSMEYEYKEEYERLPNPERIDKV
;
A
#
# COMPACT_ATOMS: atom_id res chain seq x y z
N MET A 1 -9.47 -23.46 -3.35
CA MET A 1 -9.02 -23.38 -1.94
C MET A 1 -8.30 -22.05 -1.78
N ALA A 2 -8.95 -21.05 -1.19
CA ALA A 2 -8.36 -19.73 -1.02
C ALA A 2 -7.29 -19.79 0.09
N ASN A 3 -6.04 -19.49 -0.28
CA ASN A 3 -4.89 -19.47 0.63
C ASN A 3 -5.06 -18.34 1.66
N LEU A 4 -5.62 -18.67 2.83
CA LEU A 4 -5.74 -17.77 3.99
C LEU A 4 -4.39 -17.48 4.69
N GLY A 5 -3.26 -17.82 4.06
CA GLY A 5 -1.92 -17.63 4.61
C GLY A 5 -1.22 -16.31 4.23
N ARG A 6 -1.78 -15.54 3.28
CA ARG A 6 -1.15 -14.35 2.70
C ARG A 6 -1.58 -13.06 3.38
N LEU A 7 -1.47 -13.03 4.70
CA LEU A 7 -1.62 -11.82 5.50
C LEU A 7 -0.22 -11.30 5.79
N SER A 8 0.27 -10.43 4.88
CA SER A 8 1.49 -9.65 5.05
C SER A 8 1.47 -8.93 6.39
N ARG A 9 2.65 -8.69 6.98
CA ARG A 9 2.80 -8.08 8.31
C ARG A 9 2.04 -6.76 8.49
N LEU A 10 1.67 -6.05 7.43
CA LEU A 10 0.78 -4.88 7.52
C LEU A 10 -0.62 -5.18 8.10
N SER A 11 -1.15 -6.39 7.95
CA SER A 11 -2.37 -6.83 8.65
C SER A 11 -2.09 -7.36 10.06
N ARG A 12 -0.84 -7.73 10.35
CA ARG A 12 -0.40 -8.30 11.62
C ARG A 12 -0.13 -7.23 12.70
N VAL A 13 -0.12 -5.95 12.34
CA VAL A 13 -0.16 -4.84 13.33
C VAL A 13 -1.56 -4.68 13.93
N ILE A 14 -2.61 -5.22 13.29
CA ILE A 14 -3.98 -5.10 13.79
C ILE A 14 -4.50 -6.43 14.38
N ILE A 15 -4.01 -7.60 13.94
CA ILE A 15 -4.46 -8.90 14.48
C ILE A 15 -3.30 -9.90 14.60
N SER A 16 -2.49 -9.78 15.65
CA SER A 16 -1.65 -10.89 16.13
C SER A 16 -1.43 -10.76 17.62
N ALA A 17 -2.32 -11.37 18.39
CA ALA A 17 -2.07 -11.65 19.80
C ALA A 17 -0.79 -12.51 19.91
N PRO A 18 0.20 -12.11 20.72
CA PRO A 18 1.38 -12.92 20.93
C PRO A 18 0.99 -14.23 21.61
N LYS A 19 1.43 -15.36 21.07
CA LYS A 19 1.53 -16.61 21.85
C LYS A 19 2.67 -16.44 22.85
N LEU A 20 2.44 -15.64 23.90
CA LEU A 20 3.27 -15.57 25.08
C LEU A 20 2.49 -16.20 26.22
N THR A 21 2.97 -17.35 26.66
CA THR A 21 2.57 -17.91 27.93
C THR A 21 2.89 -16.89 29.03
N ARG A 22 1.83 -16.58 29.80
CA ARG A 22 1.77 -15.90 31.11
C ARG A 22 1.81 -14.37 31.11
N THR A 23 0.62 -13.86 31.43
CA THR A 23 0.33 -12.71 32.33
C THR A 23 0.83 -11.33 31.93
N CYS A 24 0.07 -10.68 31.06
CA CYS A 24 -0.70 -9.48 31.40
C CYS A 24 -1.71 -9.24 30.28
N PHE A 25 -3.01 -9.27 30.59
CA PHE A 25 -4.04 -8.76 29.69
C PHE A 25 -3.84 -7.25 29.66
N ALA A 26 -2.93 -6.76 28.81
CA ALA A 26 -3.01 -5.39 28.35
C ALA A 26 -4.39 -5.28 27.69
N SER A 27 -5.29 -4.49 28.28
CA SER A 27 -6.56 -4.22 27.65
C SER A 27 -6.25 -3.75 26.24
N LEU A 28 -6.72 -4.48 25.23
CA LEU A 28 -6.82 -3.96 23.86
C LEU A 28 -7.84 -2.82 23.96
N GLN A 29 -7.39 -1.65 24.41
CA GLN A 29 -8.16 -0.44 24.28
C GLN A 29 -8.42 -0.30 22.80
N SER A 30 -9.70 -0.12 22.44
CA SER A 30 -10.09 0.31 21.12
C SER A 30 -9.35 1.62 20.83
N ILE A 31 -8.20 1.53 20.16
CA ILE A 31 -7.47 2.70 19.70
C ILE A 31 -8.38 3.30 18.63
N LYS A 32 -9.12 4.34 19.02
CA LYS A 32 -9.89 5.14 18.07
C LYS A 32 -8.86 5.82 17.18
N THR A 33 -8.83 5.43 15.90
CA THR A 33 -8.08 6.18 14.90
C THR A 33 -8.73 7.55 14.82
N ASN A 34 -7.97 8.62 15.10
CA ASN A 34 -8.43 9.98 14.78
C ASN A 34 -8.76 10.06 13.28
N GLU A 35 -9.47 11.10 12.85
CA GLU A 35 -9.71 11.42 11.42
C GLU A 35 -8.42 11.36 10.55
N ASN A 36 -7.25 11.57 11.16
CA ASN A 36 -5.95 11.46 10.50
C ASN A 36 -5.48 10.02 10.23
N GLY A 37 -6.08 9.01 10.85
CA GLY A 37 -5.79 7.59 10.58
C GLY A 37 -6.13 7.21 9.14
N GLU A 38 -7.15 7.84 8.56
CA GLU A 38 -7.52 7.68 7.15
C GLU A 38 -6.41 8.13 6.19
N LYS A 39 -5.59 9.11 6.60
CA LYS A 39 -4.49 9.62 5.76
C LYS A 39 -3.34 8.62 5.63
N LEU A 40 -3.12 7.77 6.64
CA LEU A 40 -2.06 6.75 6.59
C LEU A 40 -2.39 5.63 5.60
N TYR A 41 -3.67 5.32 5.40
CA TYR A 41 -4.08 4.33 4.40
C TYR A 41 -3.72 4.74 2.96
N GLN A 42 -3.36 6.01 2.70
CA GLN A 42 -2.90 6.45 1.38
C GLN A 42 -1.51 5.88 1.00
N PHE A 43 -0.74 5.39 1.97
CA PHE A 43 0.54 4.72 1.73
C PHE A 43 0.38 3.22 1.45
N LEU A 44 -0.83 2.69 1.56
CA LEU A 44 -1.14 1.28 1.36
C LEU A 44 -1.97 1.09 0.09
N ASP A 45 -1.80 -0.05 -0.58
CA ASP A 45 -2.65 -0.40 -1.72
C ASP A 45 -4.08 -0.73 -1.25
N GLU A 46 -5.03 -0.67 -2.18
CA GLU A 46 -6.42 -0.98 -1.90
C GLU A 46 -6.57 -2.38 -1.28
N PRO A 47 -7.43 -2.56 -0.26
CA PRO A 47 -7.63 -3.87 0.38
C PRO A 47 -7.99 -5.01 -0.57
N LYS A 48 -8.55 -4.69 -1.74
CA LYS A 48 -8.91 -5.65 -2.79
C LYS A 48 -7.69 -6.25 -3.50
N ASN A 49 -6.57 -5.53 -3.52
CA ASN A 49 -5.33 -5.91 -4.19
C ASN A 49 -4.43 -6.76 -3.28
N TRP A 50 -4.73 -6.87 -1.98
CA TRP A 50 -3.91 -7.60 -1.04
C TRP A 50 -3.86 -9.10 -1.36
N GLY A 51 -2.65 -9.64 -1.41
CA GLY A 51 -2.41 -11.04 -1.69
C GLY A 51 -2.69 -11.46 -3.15
N GLN A 52 -2.89 -10.51 -4.06
CA GLN A 52 -2.95 -10.79 -5.50
C GLN A 52 -1.53 -10.89 -6.07
N ASP A 53 -1.27 -11.90 -6.90
CA ASP A 53 0.02 -12.05 -7.59
C ASP A 53 0.21 -11.06 -8.73
N ARG A 54 -0.88 -10.53 -9.29
CA ARG A 54 -0.85 -9.56 -10.37
C ARG A 54 -2.01 -8.59 -10.24
N VAL A 55 -1.69 -7.31 -10.15
CA VAL A 55 -2.66 -6.22 -10.20
C VAL A 55 -2.71 -5.67 -11.63
N VAL A 56 -3.91 -5.52 -12.20
CA VAL A 56 -4.04 -4.94 -13.54
C VAL A 56 -3.81 -3.44 -13.44
N VAL A 57 -2.75 -2.93 -14.07
CA VAL A 57 -2.40 -1.51 -14.11
C VAL A 57 -2.52 -0.96 -15.52
N GLY A 58 -2.85 0.32 -15.63
CA GLY A 58 -2.96 1.03 -16.90
C GLY A 58 -1.63 1.32 -17.58
N ARG A 59 -1.71 2.02 -18.72
CA ARG A 59 -0.56 2.55 -19.46
C ARG A 59 0.01 3.79 -18.74
N SER A 60 1.32 4.01 -18.87
CA SER A 60 1.96 5.27 -18.45
C SER A 60 1.54 6.45 -19.32
N TRP A 61 1.69 7.67 -18.82
CA TRP A 61 1.39 8.89 -19.59
C TRP A 61 2.47 9.17 -20.64
N THR A 62 2.06 9.57 -21.85
CA THR A 62 3.00 10.05 -22.86
C THR A 62 3.27 11.54 -22.73
N LYS A 63 4.44 11.99 -23.21
CA LYS A 63 4.81 13.40 -23.24
C LYS A 63 3.80 14.26 -24.00
N ASP A 64 3.22 13.72 -25.08
CA ASP A 64 2.28 14.47 -25.91
C ASP A 64 0.93 14.67 -25.21
N GLU A 65 0.45 13.68 -24.46
CA GLU A 65 -0.75 13.85 -23.62
C GLU A 65 -0.55 14.88 -22.51
N LEU A 66 0.64 14.90 -21.89
CA LEU A 66 0.95 15.86 -20.82
C LEU A 66 1.06 17.30 -21.34
N ARG A 67 1.55 17.50 -22.57
CA ARG A 67 1.64 18.82 -23.21
C ARG A 67 0.28 19.47 -23.50
N LEU A 68 -0.77 18.65 -23.60
CA LEU A 68 -2.14 19.12 -23.85
C LEU A 68 -2.87 19.57 -22.57
N LYS A 69 -2.27 19.40 -21.39
CA LYS A 69 -2.87 19.76 -20.10
C LYS A 69 -2.43 21.15 -19.65
N ASN A 70 -3.29 21.81 -18.87
CA ASN A 70 -2.95 23.07 -18.21
C ASN A 70 -2.00 22.82 -17.02
N ASN A 71 -1.35 23.88 -16.53
CA ASN A 71 -0.39 23.76 -15.44
C ASN A 71 -1.03 23.32 -14.10
N GLU A 72 -2.28 23.72 -13.84
CA GLU A 72 -2.99 23.33 -12.62
C GLU A 72 -3.28 21.83 -12.57
N ASP A 73 -3.72 21.25 -13.68
CA ASP A 73 -4.01 19.82 -13.79
C ASP A 73 -2.73 19.00 -13.82
N LEU A 74 -1.65 19.52 -14.44
CA LEU A 74 -0.33 18.90 -14.33
C LEU A 74 0.16 18.86 -12.89
N HIS A 75 -0.04 19.93 -12.12
CA HIS A 75 0.34 19.97 -10.70
C HIS A 75 -0.49 18.98 -9.87
N LYS A 76 -1.80 18.89 -10.10
CA LYS A 76 -2.65 17.87 -9.46
C LYS A 76 -2.22 16.45 -9.84
N LEU A 77 -1.95 16.22 -11.13
CA LEU A 77 -1.49 14.93 -11.64
C LEU A 77 -0.15 14.53 -11.01
N TRP A 78 0.77 15.47 -10.88
CA TRP A 78 2.04 15.24 -10.20
C TRP A 78 1.85 14.76 -8.75
N TYR A 79 0.92 15.34 -8.00
CA TYR A 79 0.58 14.84 -6.66
C TYR A 79 -0.03 13.44 -6.66
N VAL A 80 -0.80 13.07 -7.68
CA VAL A 80 -1.33 11.71 -7.81
C VAL A 80 -0.18 10.72 -8.02
N PHE A 81 0.74 11.00 -8.93
CA PHE A 81 1.93 10.16 -9.14
C PHE A 81 2.84 10.10 -7.92
N LEU A 82 3.01 11.21 -7.21
CA LEU A 82 3.82 11.25 -6.01
C LEU A 82 3.25 10.32 -4.92
N LYS A 83 1.94 10.34 -4.69
CA LYS A 83 1.29 9.46 -3.71
C LYS A 83 1.40 7.99 -4.12
N GLU A 84 1.13 7.70 -5.39
CA GLU A 84 1.29 6.36 -5.95
C GLU A 84 2.71 5.84 -5.76
N ARG A 85 3.73 6.61 -6.16
CA ARG A 85 5.14 6.23 -6.00
C ARG A 85 5.50 5.97 -4.54
N ASN A 86 5.04 6.82 -3.63
CA ASN A 86 5.31 6.65 -2.20
C ASN A 86 4.68 5.36 -1.66
N MET A 87 3.45 5.03 -2.06
CA MET A 87 2.80 3.76 -1.72
C MET A 87 3.59 2.56 -2.27
N LEU A 88 4.05 2.62 -3.52
CA LEU A 88 4.84 1.54 -4.12
C LEU A 88 6.17 1.31 -3.41
N LEU A 89 6.86 2.38 -3.01
CA LEU A 89 8.12 2.29 -2.25
C LEU A 89 7.91 1.69 -0.86
N SER A 90 6.81 2.04 -0.18
CA SER A 90 6.44 1.42 1.10
C SER A 90 6.22 -0.08 0.96
N MET A 91 5.52 -0.51 -0.10
CA MET A 91 5.34 -1.93 -0.39
C MET A 91 6.65 -2.61 -0.77
N GLU A 92 7.45 -2.04 -1.67
CA GLU A 92 8.73 -2.63 -2.09
C GLU A 92 9.63 -2.92 -0.88
N TYR A 93 9.69 -1.98 0.07
CA TYR A 93 10.41 -2.17 1.32
C TYR A 93 9.86 -3.36 2.14
N GLU A 94 8.54 -3.45 2.33
CA GLU A 94 7.94 -4.57 3.08
C GLU A 94 8.21 -5.92 2.41
N TYR A 95 8.02 -6.03 1.08
CA TYR A 95 8.27 -7.26 0.35
C TYR A 95 9.74 -7.68 0.43
N LYS A 96 10.66 -6.71 0.39
CA LYS A 96 12.09 -6.96 0.57
C LYS A 96 12.41 -7.49 1.97
N GLU A 97 11.80 -6.94 3.01
CA GLU A 97 11.98 -7.39 4.41
C GLU A 97 11.39 -8.79 4.64
N GLU A 98 10.27 -9.13 3.99
CA GLU A 98 9.67 -10.46 4.03
C GLU A 98 10.36 -11.47 3.09
N TYR A 99 11.40 -11.04 2.34
CA TYR A 99 12.07 -11.84 1.31
C TYR A 99 11.11 -12.39 0.23
N GLU A 100 10.03 -11.65 -0.04
CA GLU A 100 9.04 -11.97 -1.07
C GLU A 100 9.26 -11.13 -2.33
N ARG A 101 8.74 -11.61 -3.47
CA ARG A 101 8.77 -10.85 -4.72
C ARG A 101 7.56 -9.93 -4.82
N LEU A 102 7.79 -8.68 -5.22
CA LEU A 102 6.73 -7.73 -5.47
C LEU A 102 5.83 -8.25 -6.64
N PRO A 103 4.49 -8.23 -6.50
CA PRO A 103 3.56 -8.68 -7.52
C PRO A 103 3.74 -8.02 -8.89
N ASN A 104 4.11 -6.72 -8.93
CA ASN A 104 4.29 -5.94 -10.16
C ASN A 104 5.42 -4.90 -10.01
N PRO A 105 6.70 -5.29 -10.20
CA PRO A 105 7.82 -4.33 -10.15
C PRO A 105 7.73 -3.25 -11.23
N GLU A 106 7.22 -3.58 -12.42
CA GLU A 106 7.07 -2.64 -13.53
C GLU A 106 6.13 -1.45 -13.24
N ARG A 107 5.32 -1.51 -12.17
CA ARG A 107 4.42 -0.41 -11.81
C ARG A 107 5.21 0.84 -11.42
N ILE A 108 6.38 0.67 -10.79
CA ILE A 108 7.24 1.79 -10.38
C ILE A 108 7.74 2.56 -11.61
N ASP A 109 8.10 1.85 -12.68
CA ASP A 109 8.63 2.47 -13.91
C ASP A 109 7.56 3.21 -14.74
N LYS A 110 6.26 2.98 -14.45
CA LYS A 110 5.13 3.58 -15.20
C LYS A 110 4.62 4.89 -14.59
N VAL A 111 5.01 5.18 -13.36
CA VAL A 111 4.58 6.36 -12.56
C VAL A 111 5.54 7.51 -12.80
#